data_AF-A0A924IJ77-F1
#
_entry.id   AF-A0A924IJ77-F1
#
_cell.length_a   1.000
_cell.length_b   1.000
_cell.length_c   1.000
_cell.angle_alpha   90.00
_cell.angle_beta   90.00
_cell.angle_gamma   90.00
#
_symmetry.space_group_name_H-M   'P 1'
#
loop_
_entity.id
_entity.type
_entity.pdbx_description
1 polymer ?
#
loop_
_entity_poly.entity_id
_entity_poly.type
_entity_poly.pdbx_seq_one_letter_code
_entity_poly.pdbx_strand_id
1 'polypeptide(L)'
;MFDIAGALRAKTGGGPIIARRILGAAILESPSGTLIAEDVHGDTTLVGRQGRLEARRIAGDLNARTGNGTVTVADVAGSCEIQNHNGRIAARNMRGPSIRLKTEAGAISVTQPEVTPSHYELVSRYGRITVGVPLMASLAVELSSRTGRVDSPLAMADMVRDAGGHRLTGLLQGGKYAFKASSQSGSIRLSGVF
;
A
#
# COMPACT_ATOMS: atom_id res chain seq x y z
N MET A 1 4.84 27.81 -16.46
CA MET A 1 4.69 26.43 -15.94
C MET A 1 3.26 26.02 -16.28
N PHE A 2 3.04 24.91 -17.01
CA PHE A 2 1.69 24.54 -17.49
C PHE A 2 1.17 23.33 -16.73
N ASP A 3 -0.10 23.38 -16.35
CA ASP A 3 -0.84 22.24 -15.78
C ASP A 3 -1.58 21.53 -16.92
N ILE A 4 -1.76 20.21 -16.80
CA ILE A 4 -2.54 19.46 -17.78
C ILE A 4 -3.99 19.49 -17.31
N ALA A 5 -4.82 20.30 -17.96
CA ALA A 5 -6.21 20.52 -17.56
C ALA A 5 -7.11 19.28 -17.73
N GLY A 6 -6.73 18.37 -18.64
CA GLY A 6 -7.50 17.16 -18.95
C GLY A 6 -6.86 15.88 -18.41
N ALA A 7 -7.38 14.74 -18.88
CA ALA A 7 -6.76 13.46 -18.62
C ALA A 7 -5.47 13.29 -19.44
N LEU A 8 -4.46 12.66 -18.84
CA LEU A 8 -3.20 12.31 -19.47
C LEU A 8 -3.14 10.81 -19.72
N ARG A 9 -2.80 10.41 -20.94
CA ARG A 9 -2.34 9.06 -21.24
C ARG A 9 -0.98 9.10 -21.89
N ALA A 10 0.00 8.42 -21.30
CA ALA A 10 1.36 8.38 -21.79
C ALA A 10 1.88 6.94 -21.81
N LYS A 11 2.57 6.58 -22.89
CA LYS A 11 3.17 5.26 -23.09
C LYS A 11 4.54 5.39 -23.74
N THR A 12 5.47 4.52 -23.34
CA THR A 12 6.81 4.44 -23.93
C THR A 12 7.25 2.98 -24.07
N GLY A 13 8.21 2.75 -24.97
CA GLY A 13 8.81 1.43 -25.21
C GLY A 13 9.81 0.98 -24.15
N GLY A 14 10.11 1.81 -23.15
CA GLY A 14 11.04 1.49 -22.05
C GLY A 14 11.65 2.71 -21.35
N GLY A 15 11.41 3.92 -21.86
CA GLY A 15 11.86 5.15 -21.21
C GLY A 15 11.08 5.49 -19.93
N PRO A 16 11.52 6.51 -19.18
CA PRO A 16 10.77 7.03 -18.05
C PRO A 16 9.56 7.84 -18.53
N ILE A 17 8.51 7.89 -17.71
CA ILE A 17 7.40 8.82 -17.86
C ILE A 17 7.25 9.57 -16.53
N ILE A 18 7.29 10.90 -16.60
CA ILE A 18 7.13 11.78 -15.45
C ILE A 18 5.94 12.69 -15.73
N ALA A 19 4.82 12.45 -15.04
CA ALA A 19 3.62 13.25 -15.11
C ALA A 19 3.47 14.05 -13.81
N ARG A 20 3.35 15.37 -13.92
CA ARG A 20 3.16 16.28 -12.78
C ARG A 20 2.02 17.26 -13.04
N ARG A 21 1.25 17.58 -12.00
CA ARG A 21 0.20 18.62 -12.03
C ARG A 21 -0.84 18.34 -13.11
N ILE A 22 -1.51 17.21 -12.94
CA ILE A 22 -2.57 16.72 -13.83
C ILE A 22 -3.91 17.02 -13.13
N LEU A 23 -4.73 17.89 -13.71
CA LEU A 23 -6.05 18.22 -13.16
C LEU A 23 -7.08 17.10 -13.41
N GLY A 24 -6.86 16.27 -14.43
CA GLY A 24 -7.67 15.08 -14.71
C GLY A 24 -7.04 13.76 -14.25
N ALA A 25 -7.51 12.67 -14.84
CA ALA A 25 -6.96 11.34 -14.63
C ALA A 25 -5.59 11.16 -15.31
N ALA A 26 -4.77 10.21 -14.85
CA ALA A 26 -3.48 9.88 -15.44
C ALA A 26 -3.32 8.37 -15.67
N ILE A 27 -2.92 7.97 -16.89
CA ILE A 27 -2.58 6.59 -17.23
C ILE A 27 -1.16 6.57 -17.81
N LEU A 28 -0.22 5.99 -17.06
CA LEU A 28 1.18 5.89 -17.48
C LEU A 28 1.58 4.42 -17.68
N GLU A 29 2.18 4.12 -18.83
CA GLU A 29 2.59 2.75 -19.20
C GLU A 29 4.05 2.72 -19.69
N SER A 30 4.88 1.88 -19.08
CA SER A 30 6.24 1.62 -19.56
C SER A 30 6.67 0.19 -19.18
N PRO A 31 7.22 -0.60 -20.12
CA PRO A 31 7.64 -1.97 -19.79
C PRO A 31 8.85 -2.02 -18.85
N SER A 32 9.75 -1.05 -18.85
CA SER A 32 11.00 -1.11 -18.07
C SER A 32 11.46 0.23 -17.46
N GLY A 33 10.74 1.31 -17.72
CA GLY A 33 11.10 2.64 -17.25
C GLY A 33 10.53 2.99 -15.87
N THR A 34 10.98 4.14 -15.35
CA THR A 34 10.39 4.74 -14.15
C THR A 34 9.11 5.48 -14.51
N LEU A 35 8.01 5.16 -13.83
CA LEU A 35 6.74 5.88 -13.94
C LEU A 35 6.53 6.72 -12.68
N ILE A 36 6.45 8.04 -12.84
CA ILE A 36 6.18 8.98 -11.76
C ILE A 36 4.88 9.73 -12.08
N ALA A 37 3.90 9.62 -11.18
CA ALA A 37 2.70 10.44 -11.16
C ALA A 37 2.67 11.28 -9.88
N GLU A 38 2.60 12.59 -10.02
CA GLU A 38 2.65 13.53 -8.90
C GLU A 38 1.64 14.66 -9.10
N ASP A 39 0.91 15.03 -8.04
CA ASP A 39 -0.14 16.06 -8.12
C ASP A 39 -1.18 15.74 -9.19
N VAL A 40 -1.87 14.62 -9.02
CA VAL A 40 -2.94 14.18 -9.93
C VAL A 40 -4.27 14.33 -9.21
N HIS A 41 -5.17 15.13 -9.76
CA HIS A 41 -6.48 15.41 -9.16
C HIS A 41 -7.55 14.38 -9.54
N GLY A 42 -7.33 13.58 -10.58
CA GLY A 42 -8.18 12.45 -10.94
C GLY A 42 -7.59 11.08 -10.61
N ASP A 43 -8.24 10.04 -11.13
CA ASP A 43 -7.80 8.66 -10.97
C ASP A 43 -6.47 8.41 -11.67
N THR A 44 -5.62 7.60 -11.06
CA THR A 44 -4.27 7.34 -11.55
C THR A 44 -4.05 5.85 -11.75
N THR A 45 -3.58 5.47 -12.94
CA THR A 45 -3.16 4.12 -13.29
C THR A 45 -1.69 4.11 -13.70
N LEU A 46 -0.87 3.30 -13.03
CA LEU A 46 0.54 3.07 -13.36
C LEU A 46 0.75 1.60 -13.75
N VAL A 47 1.21 1.34 -14.97
CA VAL A 47 1.47 -0.03 -15.45
C VAL A 47 2.92 -0.19 -15.87
N GLY A 48 3.66 -0.93 -15.05
CA GLY A 48 5.03 -1.38 -15.31
C GLY A 48 5.12 -2.87 -15.57
N ARG A 49 6.21 -3.33 -16.19
CA ARG A 49 6.63 -4.74 -16.09
C ARG A 49 7.91 -4.86 -15.28
N GLN A 50 8.85 -3.95 -15.49
CA GLN A 50 10.09 -3.80 -14.74
C GLN A 50 10.28 -2.32 -14.37
N GLY A 51 11.03 -2.05 -13.30
CA GLY A 51 11.42 -0.69 -12.94
C GLY A 51 10.72 -0.14 -11.70
N ARG A 52 10.52 1.17 -11.64
CA ARG A 52 10.00 1.86 -10.47
C ARG A 52 8.68 2.55 -10.78
N LEU A 53 7.70 2.37 -9.90
CA LEU A 53 6.45 3.13 -9.90
C LEU A 53 6.44 4.06 -8.68
N GLU A 54 6.19 5.34 -8.91
CA GLU A 54 6.00 6.33 -7.85
C GLU A 54 4.69 7.08 -8.06
N ALA A 55 3.83 7.11 -7.05
CA ALA A 55 2.60 7.90 -7.04
C ALA A 55 2.57 8.79 -5.79
N ARG A 56 2.42 10.10 -5.96
CA ARG A 56 2.43 11.06 -4.85
C ARG A 56 1.33 12.11 -5.00
N ARG A 57 0.60 12.39 -3.92
CA ARG A 57 -0.48 13.42 -3.92
C ARG A 57 -1.51 13.12 -5.02
N ILE A 58 -2.19 11.99 -4.87
CA ILE A 58 -3.25 11.55 -5.79
C ILE A 58 -4.60 11.80 -5.10
N ALA A 59 -5.44 12.64 -5.71
CA ALA A 59 -6.75 12.95 -5.13
C ALA A 59 -7.81 11.89 -5.44
N GLY A 60 -7.72 11.24 -6.62
CA GLY A 60 -8.59 10.14 -7.01
C GLY A 60 -8.10 8.77 -6.54
N ASP A 61 -8.65 7.73 -7.16
CA ASP A 61 -8.24 6.35 -6.93
C ASP A 61 -6.87 6.06 -7.58
N LEU A 62 -6.08 5.18 -6.96
CA LEU A 62 -4.80 4.72 -7.48
C LEU A 62 -4.83 3.23 -7.78
N ASN A 63 -4.48 2.86 -9.01
CA ASN A 63 -4.23 1.49 -9.44
C ASN A 63 -2.79 1.36 -9.97
N ALA A 64 -1.92 0.63 -9.26
CA ALA A 64 -0.53 0.43 -9.66
C ALA A 64 -0.23 -1.05 -9.85
N ARG A 65 0.32 -1.42 -11.00
CA ARG A 65 0.68 -2.80 -11.34
C ARG A 65 2.11 -2.89 -11.87
N THR A 66 2.92 -3.77 -11.29
CA THR A 66 4.25 -4.08 -11.82
C THR A 66 4.62 -5.56 -11.69
N GLY A 67 5.50 -6.04 -12.56
CA GLY A 67 6.01 -7.41 -12.51
C GLY A 67 7.22 -7.50 -11.57
N ASN A 68 8.28 -6.76 -11.87
CA ASN A 68 9.53 -6.79 -11.10
C ASN A 68 9.97 -5.35 -10.80
N GLY A 69 9.77 -4.87 -9.58
CA GLY A 69 10.02 -3.47 -9.31
C GLY A 69 9.71 -3.00 -7.90
N THR A 70 10.04 -1.74 -7.64
CA THR A 70 9.64 -1.06 -6.41
C THR A 70 8.46 -0.15 -6.70
N VAL A 71 7.43 -0.22 -5.84
CA VAL A 71 6.29 0.68 -5.87
C VAL A 71 6.35 1.55 -4.62
N THR A 72 6.39 2.87 -4.81
CA THR A 72 6.35 3.86 -3.72
C THR A 72 5.11 4.72 -3.87
N VAL A 73 4.30 4.80 -2.83
CA VAL A 73 3.06 5.57 -2.82
C VAL A 73 3.00 6.46 -1.60
N ALA A 74 2.61 7.71 -1.78
CA ALA A 74 2.41 8.65 -0.69
C ALA A 74 1.21 9.57 -0.94
N ASP A 75 0.39 9.77 0.08
CA ASP A 75 -0.69 10.77 0.10
C ASP A 75 -1.74 10.52 -1.00
N VAL A 76 -2.48 9.42 -0.88
CA VAL A 76 -3.59 9.04 -1.80
C VAL A 76 -4.91 9.23 -1.07
N ALA A 77 -5.81 10.04 -1.62
CA ALA A 77 -7.11 10.32 -1.02
C ALA A 77 -8.18 9.29 -1.40
N GLY A 78 -8.14 8.74 -2.62
CA GLY A 78 -9.02 7.67 -3.07
C GLY A 78 -8.56 6.27 -2.66
N SER A 79 -9.27 5.26 -3.16
CA SER A 79 -8.93 3.85 -2.99
C SER A 79 -7.55 3.56 -3.57
N CYS A 80 -6.79 2.67 -2.94
CA CYS A 80 -5.44 2.33 -3.37
C CYS A 80 -5.34 0.82 -3.60
N GLU A 81 -5.13 0.42 -4.85
CA GLU A 81 -4.85 -0.95 -5.23
C GLU A 81 -3.46 -1.06 -5.87
N ILE A 82 -2.58 -1.85 -5.24
CA ILE A 82 -1.23 -2.10 -5.73
C ILE A 82 -1.03 -3.60 -5.87
N GLN A 83 -0.60 -4.03 -7.06
CA GLN A 83 -0.21 -5.40 -7.33
C GLN A 83 1.22 -5.43 -7.85
N ASN A 84 2.07 -6.19 -7.18
CA ASN A 84 3.43 -6.49 -7.61
C ASN A 84 3.60 -8.01 -7.71
N HIS A 85 4.51 -8.48 -8.56
CA HIS A 85 4.94 -9.87 -8.51
C HIS A 85 6.21 -9.95 -7.65
N ASN A 86 7.32 -9.36 -8.08
CA ASN A 86 8.56 -9.32 -7.31
C ASN A 86 9.00 -7.89 -6.97
N GLY A 87 9.19 -7.62 -5.69
CA GLY A 87 9.82 -6.40 -5.19
C GLY A 87 9.01 -5.70 -4.11
N ARG A 88 9.51 -4.55 -3.67
CA ARG A 88 8.99 -3.86 -2.48
C ARG A 88 7.79 -2.98 -2.82
N ILE A 89 6.79 -2.98 -1.94
CA ILE A 89 5.74 -1.96 -1.89
C ILE A 89 5.97 -1.13 -0.63
N ALA A 90 6.13 0.19 -0.79
CA ALA A 90 6.20 1.15 0.30
C ALA A 90 5.05 2.15 0.13
N ALA A 91 4.17 2.25 1.11
CA ALA A 91 2.97 3.08 1.02
C ALA A 91 2.79 3.91 2.30
N ARG A 92 2.50 5.21 2.15
CA ARG A 92 2.25 6.13 3.26
C ARG A 92 0.99 6.94 3.05
N ASN A 93 0.21 7.14 4.13
CA ASN A 93 -0.89 8.10 4.17
C ASN A 93 -1.93 7.88 3.05
N MET A 94 -2.46 6.66 2.94
CA MET A 94 -3.58 6.34 2.04
C MET A 94 -4.88 6.45 2.83
N ARG A 95 -5.86 7.21 2.31
CA ARG A 95 -7.06 7.64 3.04
C ARG A 95 -8.38 7.15 2.43
N GLY A 96 -8.34 6.47 1.29
CA GLY A 96 -9.55 5.99 0.63
C GLY A 96 -10.22 4.81 1.34
N PRO A 97 -11.46 4.48 0.95
CA PRO A 97 -12.28 3.46 1.63
C PRO A 97 -11.73 2.03 1.48
N SER A 98 -10.83 1.78 0.51
CA SER A 98 -10.22 0.47 0.28
C SER A 98 -8.73 0.60 0.00
N ILE A 99 -7.91 -0.13 0.74
CA ILE A 99 -6.45 -0.17 0.59
C ILE A 99 -6.01 -1.62 0.46
N ARG A 100 -5.67 -2.04 -0.76
CA ARG A 100 -5.27 -3.41 -1.09
C ARG A 100 -3.87 -3.43 -1.67
N LEU A 101 -2.90 -3.96 -0.94
CA LEU A 101 -1.51 -4.07 -1.38
C LEU A 101 -1.13 -5.55 -1.46
N LYS A 102 -0.77 -6.02 -2.65
CA LYS A 102 -0.47 -7.44 -2.88
C LYS A 102 0.87 -7.60 -3.59
N THR A 103 1.71 -8.51 -3.09
CA THR A 103 2.96 -8.91 -3.75
C THR A 103 3.18 -10.43 -3.67
N GLU A 104 3.78 -11.01 -4.69
CA GLU A 104 4.17 -12.42 -4.65
C GLU A 104 5.44 -12.61 -3.80
N ALA A 105 6.55 -11.99 -4.18
CA ALA A 105 7.78 -12.00 -3.41
C ALA A 105 8.27 -10.58 -3.15
N GLY A 106 8.25 -10.14 -1.90
CA GLY A 106 8.68 -8.79 -1.55
C GLY A 106 8.11 -8.29 -0.24
N ALA A 107 8.78 -7.28 0.30
CA ALA A 107 8.33 -6.62 1.52
C ALA A 107 7.21 -5.62 1.23
N ILE A 108 6.24 -5.55 2.12
CA ILE A 108 5.23 -4.49 2.17
C ILE A 108 5.52 -3.64 3.41
N SER A 109 5.68 -2.34 3.22
CA SER A 109 5.81 -1.38 4.32
C SER A 109 4.73 -0.33 4.22
N VAL A 110 3.90 -0.23 5.25
CA VAL A 110 2.81 0.74 5.33
C VAL A 110 3.03 1.63 6.55
N THR A 111 2.86 2.94 6.38
CA THR A 111 2.84 3.89 7.50
C THR A 111 1.65 4.83 7.35
N GLN A 112 0.75 4.77 8.34
CA GLN A 112 -0.42 5.64 8.40
C GLN A 112 -0.23 6.64 9.55
N PRO A 113 -0.16 7.96 9.27
CA PRO A 113 -0.20 8.98 10.31
C PRO A 113 -1.62 9.17 10.87
N GLU A 114 -2.63 8.76 10.11
CA GLU A 114 -4.03 8.74 10.52
C GLU A 114 -4.68 7.50 9.90
N VAL A 115 -5.58 6.86 10.64
CA VAL A 115 -6.34 5.70 10.14
C VAL A 115 -7.74 6.17 9.76
N THR A 116 -8.08 5.98 8.49
CA THR A 116 -9.39 6.29 7.93
C THR A 116 -10.34 5.09 8.00
N PRO A 117 -11.66 5.30 7.82
CA PRO A 117 -12.64 4.22 7.64
C PRO A 117 -12.37 3.42 6.36
N SER A 118 -11.39 2.54 6.42
CA SER A 118 -10.87 1.85 5.24
C SER A 118 -10.77 0.36 5.49
N HIS A 119 -11.06 -0.43 4.46
CA HIS A 119 -10.73 -1.84 4.45
C HIS A 119 -9.26 -2.02 4.06
N TYR A 120 -8.41 -2.39 5.02
CA TYR A 120 -7.00 -2.67 4.79
C TYR A 120 -6.77 -4.16 4.53
N GLU A 121 -6.22 -4.50 3.37
CA GLU A 121 -5.81 -5.85 3.02
C GLU A 121 -4.37 -5.84 2.47
N LEU A 122 -3.44 -6.36 3.26
CA LEU A 122 -2.03 -6.47 2.87
C LEU A 122 -1.66 -7.94 2.71
N VAL A 123 -1.17 -8.33 1.53
CA VAL A 123 -0.86 -9.74 1.24
C VAL A 123 0.52 -9.86 0.61
N SER A 124 1.41 -10.65 1.22
CA SER A 124 2.70 -11.00 0.62
C SER A 124 2.94 -12.51 0.71
N ARG A 125 3.11 -13.22 -0.42
CA ARG A 125 3.36 -14.67 -0.36
C ARG A 125 4.71 -14.95 0.29
N TYR A 126 5.76 -14.28 -0.16
CA TYR A 126 7.12 -14.41 0.36
C TYR A 126 7.69 -13.04 0.71
N GLY A 127 7.58 -12.63 1.97
CA GLY A 127 8.15 -11.36 2.38
C GLY A 127 7.58 -10.78 3.66
N ARG A 128 8.32 -9.85 4.23
CA ARG A 128 7.93 -9.19 5.49
C ARG A 128 6.85 -8.14 5.23
N ILE A 129 5.84 -8.10 6.10
CA ILE A 129 4.88 -7.01 6.17
C ILE A 129 5.17 -6.19 7.43
N THR A 130 5.37 -4.89 7.27
CA THR A 130 5.56 -3.93 8.37
C THR A 130 4.51 -2.85 8.28
N VAL A 131 3.85 -2.57 9.40
CA VAL A 131 2.75 -1.61 9.47
C VAL A 131 2.96 -0.69 10.65
N GLY A 132 3.02 0.61 10.39
CA GLY A 132 2.96 1.67 11.38
C GLY A 132 1.59 2.33 11.39
N VAL A 133 0.94 2.40 12.55
CA VAL A 133 -0.35 3.11 12.74
C VAL A 133 -0.29 3.96 14.02
N PRO A 134 -1.12 5.02 14.15
CA PRO A 134 -1.17 5.82 15.36
C PRO A 134 -1.72 5.00 16.52
N LEU A 135 -1.23 5.24 17.75
CA LEU A 135 -1.68 4.52 18.95
C LEU A 135 -3.17 4.72 19.27
N MET A 136 -3.74 5.82 18.77
CA MET A 136 -5.15 6.19 18.91
C MET A 136 -6.07 5.61 17.80
N ALA A 137 -5.51 4.82 16.86
CA ALA A 137 -6.31 4.21 15.80
C ALA A 137 -7.24 3.12 16.34
N SER A 138 -8.51 3.15 15.92
CA SER A 138 -9.50 2.13 16.27
C SER A 138 -9.53 1.01 15.22
N LEU A 139 -8.80 -0.09 15.48
CA LEU A 139 -8.57 -1.17 14.52
C LEU A 139 -8.91 -2.54 15.08
N ALA A 140 -9.75 -3.28 14.36
CA ALA A 140 -9.92 -4.72 14.56
C ALA A 140 -8.83 -5.42 13.74
N VAL A 141 -7.82 -5.92 14.43
CA VAL A 141 -6.58 -6.41 13.83
C VAL A 141 -6.65 -7.92 13.60
N GLU A 142 -6.38 -8.36 12.38
CA GLU A 142 -6.16 -9.76 12.01
C GLU A 142 -4.84 -9.88 11.23
N LEU A 143 -3.83 -10.47 11.87
CA LEU A 143 -2.52 -10.72 11.28
C LEU A 143 -2.28 -12.23 11.23
N SER A 144 -1.82 -12.74 10.08
CA SER A 144 -1.55 -14.17 9.92
C SER A 144 -0.36 -14.44 9.01
N SER A 145 0.51 -15.36 9.39
CA SER A 145 1.57 -15.90 8.53
C SER A 145 1.56 -17.42 8.59
N ARG A 146 1.64 -18.13 7.47
CA ARG A 146 1.56 -19.60 7.50
C ARG A 146 2.76 -20.25 8.19
N THR A 147 3.96 -19.73 7.95
CA THR A 147 5.20 -20.24 8.57
C THR A 147 6.03 -19.16 9.25
N GLY A 148 5.73 -17.88 9.00
CA GLY A 148 6.46 -16.77 9.59
C GLY A 148 5.92 -16.34 10.95
N ARG A 149 6.65 -15.43 11.62
CA ARG A 149 6.26 -14.92 12.93
C ARG A 149 5.42 -13.66 12.80
N VAL A 150 4.36 -13.58 13.59
CA VAL A 150 3.51 -12.40 13.74
C VAL A 150 3.80 -11.76 15.09
N ASP A 151 4.04 -10.45 15.09
CA ASP A 151 4.30 -9.70 16.31
C ASP A 151 3.71 -8.29 16.31
N SER A 152 3.45 -7.78 17.50
CA SER A 152 3.03 -6.40 17.73
C SER A 152 3.38 -6.00 19.17
N PRO A 153 4.04 -4.86 19.40
CA PRO A 153 4.25 -4.30 20.73
C PRO A 153 3.04 -3.52 21.24
N LEU A 154 1.97 -3.38 20.43
CA LEU A 154 0.78 -2.62 20.82
C LEU A 154 -0.07 -3.41 21.81
N ALA A 155 -0.56 -2.73 22.84
CA ALA A 155 -1.58 -3.26 23.74
C ALA A 155 -2.93 -3.31 23.02
N MET A 156 -3.55 -4.49 22.98
CA MET A 156 -4.83 -4.74 22.30
C MET A 156 -5.76 -5.47 23.26
N ALA A 157 -7.04 -5.08 23.28
CA ALA A 157 -8.08 -5.83 23.97
C ALA A 157 -8.38 -7.12 23.20
N ASP A 158 -8.83 -8.16 23.91
CA ASP A 158 -9.13 -9.49 23.35
C ASP A 158 -7.99 -10.05 22.49
N MET A 159 -6.74 -9.72 22.85
CA MET A 159 -5.59 -10.14 22.08
C MET A 159 -5.42 -11.65 22.20
N VAL A 160 -5.58 -12.35 21.07
CA VAL A 160 -5.32 -13.78 20.94
C VAL A 160 -4.09 -13.97 20.06
N ARG A 161 -3.14 -14.76 20.56
CA ARG A 161 -2.01 -15.25 19.78
C ARG A 161 -2.05 -16.77 19.81
N ASP A 162 -1.81 -17.39 18.66
CA ASP A 162 -1.65 -18.85 18.64
C ASP A 162 -0.31 -19.26 19.26
N ALA A 163 -0.24 -20.49 19.75
CA ALA A 163 0.97 -21.02 20.39
C ALA A 163 2.19 -21.01 19.45
N GLY A 164 1.95 -21.09 18.13
CA GLY A 164 2.98 -21.03 17.10
C GLY A 164 3.50 -19.61 16.79
N GLY A 165 2.82 -18.55 17.25
CA GLY A 165 3.16 -17.17 16.92
C GLY A 165 2.95 -16.83 15.44
N HIS A 166 2.08 -17.56 14.75
CA HIS A 166 1.73 -17.44 13.34
C HIS A 166 0.48 -16.60 13.13
N ARG A 167 -0.34 -16.39 14.16
CA ARG A 167 -1.57 -15.61 14.09
C ARG A 167 -1.69 -14.69 15.30
N LEU A 168 -2.20 -13.48 15.04
CA LEU A 168 -2.55 -12.50 16.06
C LEU A 168 -3.88 -11.86 15.68
N THR A 169 -4.82 -11.86 16.62
CA THR A 169 -6.03 -11.04 16.55
C THR A 169 -6.15 -10.16 17.78
N GLY A 170 -6.84 -9.04 17.67
CA GLY A 170 -7.12 -8.16 18.81
C GLY A 170 -7.77 -6.85 18.40
N LEU A 171 -8.23 -6.09 19.39
CA LEU A 171 -8.89 -4.81 19.19
C LEU A 171 -7.99 -3.68 19.72
N LEU A 172 -7.59 -2.79 18.82
CA LEU A 172 -6.94 -1.54 19.16
C LEU A 172 -8.02 -0.46 19.30
N GLN A 173 -8.06 0.25 20.42
CA GLN A 173 -9.01 1.35 20.71
C GLN A 173 -10.47 1.05 20.31
N GLY A 174 -10.98 -0.15 20.63
CA GLY A 174 -12.37 -0.55 20.37
C GLY A 174 -12.67 -1.15 18.99
N GLY A 175 -11.72 -1.17 18.06
CA GLY A 175 -11.81 -2.01 16.86
C GLY A 175 -12.75 -1.56 15.75
N LYS A 176 -12.93 -0.25 15.52
CA LYS A 176 -13.91 0.29 14.55
C LYS A 176 -13.64 -0.10 13.09
N TYR A 177 -12.38 -0.18 12.67
CA TYR A 177 -12.02 -0.46 11.28
C TYR A 177 -11.25 -1.77 11.13
N ALA A 178 -11.61 -2.60 10.14
CA ALA A 178 -10.96 -3.87 9.91
C ALA A 178 -9.56 -3.68 9.31
N PHE A 179 -8.57 -4.32 9.92
CA PHE A 179 -7.19 -4.33 9.45
C PHE A 179 -6.69 -5.76 9.26
N LYS A 180 -6.45 -6.16 8.01
CA LYS A 180 -5.98 -7.50 7.68
C LYS A 180 -4.61 -7.47 7.01
N ALA A 181 -3.68 -8.26 7.53
CA ALA A 181 -2.43 -8.56 6.86
C ALA A 181 -2.12 -10.07 6.87
N SER A 182 -1.74 -10.61 5.73
CA SER A 182 -1.42 -12.03 5.60
C SER A 182 -0.13 -12.28 4.82
N SER A 183 0.61 -13.31 5.24
CA SER A 183 1.77 -13.81 4.51
C SER A 183 1.80 -15.33 4.46
N GLN A 184 2.40 -15.91 3.43
CA GLN A 184 2.63 -17.36 3.42
C GLN A 184 3.95 -17.70 4.12
N SER A 185 5.04 -17.01 3.76
CA SER A 185 6.34 -17.19 4.39
C SER A 185 7.00 -15.82 4.58
N GLY A 186 6.78 -15.24 5.75
CA GLY A 186 7.22 -13.89 6.05
C GLY A 186 6.78 -13.43 7.43
N SER A 187 7.57 -12.55 8.05
CA SER A 187 7.17 -11.96 9.33
C SER A 187 6.16 -10.83 9.11
N ILE A 188 5.22 -10.69 10.03
CA ILE A 188 4.29 -9.55 10.06
C ILE A 188 4.52 -8.81 11.37
N ARG A 189 4.77 -7.51 11.27
CA ARG A 189 4.90 -6.62 12.43
C ARG A 189 3.96 -5.44 12.31
N LEU A 190 3.09 -5.28 13.29
CA LEU A 190 2.32 -4.06 13.51
C LEU A 190 2.99 -3.27 14.64
N SER A 191 3.11 -1.95 14.51
CA SER A 191 3.73 -1.08 15.51
C SER A 191 3.07 0.30 15.54
N GLY A 192 3.26 0.99 16.66
CA GLY A 192 2.83 2.38 16.81
C GLY A 192 3.78 3.35 16.10
N VAL A 193 3.23 4.41 15.53
CA VAL A 193 3.96 5.62 15.13
C VAL A 193 3.48 6.80 15.97
N PHE A 194 4.40 7.73 16.24
CA PHE A 194 4.16 8.95 17.01
C PHE A 194 3.67 10.08 16.12
#